data_AF-A0A9P4URY2-F1
#
_entry.id   AF-A0A9P4URY2-F1
#
_cell.length_a   1.000
_cell.length_b   1.000
_cell.length_c   1.000
_cell.angle_alpha   90.00
_cell.angle_beta   90.00
_cell.angle_gamma   90.00
#
_symmetry.space_group_name_H-M   'P 1'
#
loop_
_entity.id
_entity.type
_entity.pdbx_description
1 polymer ?
#
loop_
_entity_poly.entity_id
_entity_poly.type
_entity_poly.pdbx_seq_one_letter_code
_entity_poly.pdbx_strand_id
1 'polypeptide(L)'
;MASASGVQLTPTLLNYIKAISKEKHVSPSTVPSEGLNNLLDHLAKEAQNGAFGALPLPVDGSHPLSQYYISSSHNTYLTGNQLWSKGSVQAYKDVLKLGCRCVEIDVWDGDTPSTSPSSSDDETTRAVSTSKSDKSQSGEVSKLEGIFKKKLGGLRRKVKSQELDDDSSAGEALPEQPGKITPWRSQHIRSEPRVLHGYTATKPVSFRSVCETIRDYAWKVSDMPLIVSLEIHTSHEQQEIMVEIMHECWGDHLAVPPHETSENTALPTLESMRKKILVKVKYATPERAASKKGEEESEDESQTQQIKKGKIIESLGRLGVYTRSCHFSGFEQPEARIPTHIFSLSENKFIASLEQHAKELFEHNRDYLMRAYPKGTRVTSSNLDPAPFWRHGVQIVALNWQDIDEALMLNDAMFAGTGGWVLKPEAYRSAGGGGAKVRRVDLDLSIKLLAAQGLAPHDEKPKVYVKCELHIESDIEKDMGLIPEGGHRKEGELKQRSRTVTGQNPDFGQESLDFKGVHGIVPELSFVRLKVMDDVTLREDDLLGWCCFRLDRLRSGLQLIPLKGSNARANGAYMLALVKVAING
;
A
#
# COMPACT_ATOMS: atom_id res chain seq x y z
N MET A 1 15.00 5.95 -39.88
CA MET A 1 14.83 5.54 -38.48
C MET A 1 13.80 4.43 -38.45
N ALA A 2 14.13 3.24 -37.93
CA ALA A 2 13.14 2.18 -37.78
C ALA A 2 12.37 2.46 -36.46
N SER A 3 11.09 2.77 -36.56
CA SER A 3 10.23 2.97 -35.39
C SER A 3 9.59 1.64 -35.00
N ALA A 4 9.91 1.13 -33.82
CA ALA A 4 9.12 0.10 -33.18
C ALA A 4 7.92 0.81 -32.54
N SER A 5 6.72 0.70 -33.11
CA SER A 5 5.45 1.19 -32.55
C SER A 5 5.53 2.32 -31.48
N GLY A 6 6.08 3.48 -31.85
CA GLY A 6 6.17 4.68 -31.00
C GLY A 6 7.39 4.83 -30.07
N VAL A 7 8.26 3.83 -29.93
CA VAL A 7 9.52 3.93 -29.16
C VAL A 7 10.70 4.18 -30.11
N GLN A 8 11.39 5.31 -29.94
CA GLN A 8 12.60 5.60 -30.68
C GLN A 8 13.81 4.92 -30.03
N LEU A 9 14.33 3.88 -30.67
CA LEU A 9 15.50 3.13 -30.19
C LEU A 9 16.81 3.77 -30.68
N THR A 10 17.81 3.79 -29.80
CA THR A 10 19.17 4.25 -30.14
C THR A 10 19.85 3.28 -31.13
N PRO A 11 20.86 3.75 -31.88
CA PRO A 11 21.64 2.88 -32.77
C PRO A 11 22.25 1.66 -32.06
N THR A 12 22.72 1.82 -30.83
CA THR A 12 23.29 0.73 -30.02
C THR A 12 22.29 -0.40 -29.79
N LEU A 13 21.07 -0.07 -29.31
CA LEU A 13 20.02 -1.07 -29.11
C LEU A 13 19.62 -1.74 -30.44
N LEU A 14 19.45 -0.95 -31.51
CA LEU A 14 19.10 -1.50 -32.83
C LEU A 14 20.18 -2.44 -33.38
N ASN A 15 21.46 -2.17 -33.13
CA ASN A 15 22.55 -3.04 -33.56
C ASN A 15 22.50 -4.40 -32.84
N TYR A 16 22.27 -4.41 -31.52
CA TYR A 16 22.09 -5.66 -30.78
C TYR A 16 20.88 -6.46 -31.25
N ILE A 17 19.72 -5.81 -31.39
CA ILE A 17 18.49 -6.47 -31.87
C ILE A 17 18.72 -7.08 -33.26
N LYS A 18 19.36 -6.34 -34.17
CA LYS A 18 19.71 -6.86 -35.52
C LYS A 18 20.67 -8.04 -35.45
N ALA A 19 21.71 -7.97 -34.62
CA ALA A 19 22.67 -9.05 -34.49
C ALA A 19 21.99 -10.33 -34.00
N ILE A 20 21.22 -10.24 -32.91
CA ILE A 20 20.49 -11.38 -32.32
C ILE A 20 19.43 -11.93 -33.28
N SER A 21 18.73 -11.08 -34.04
CA SER A 21 17.73 -11.53 -35.02
C SER A 21 18.32 -12.38 -36.16
N LYS A 22 19.63 -12.29 -36.41
CA LYS A 22 20.33 -13.05 -37.45
C LYS A 22 20.89 -14.39 -36.94
N GLU A 23 20.94 -14.59 -35.62
CA GLU A 23 21.46 -15.81 -35.02
C GLU A 23 20.41 -16.94 -35.14
N LYS A 24 20.67 -17.91 -36.04
CA LYS A 24 19.79 -19.07 -36.32
C LYS A 24 19.58 -20.04 -35.12
N HIS A 25 20.25 -19.80 -33.98
CA HIS A 25 20.25 -20.69 -32.82
C HIS A 25 19.50 -20.15 -31.59
N VAL A 26 18.82 -19.02 -31.73
CA VAL A 26 17.93 -18.52 -30.69
C VAL A 26 16.60 -19.27 -30.81
N SER A 27 16.21 -20.01 -29.76
CA SER A 27 15.06 -20.92 -29.76
C SER A 27 13.78 -20.31 -30.38
N PRO A 28 12.89 -21.11 -31.01
CA PRO A 28 11.63 -20.60 -31.59
C PRO A 28 10.68 -19.93 -30.58
N SER A 29 10.95 -20.02 -29.29
CA SER A 29 10.26 -19.29 -28.20
C SER A 29 10.73 -17.84 -28.00
N THR A 30 11.78 -17.40 -28.71
CA THR A 30 12.54 -16.18 -28.36
C THR A 30 12.45 -15.07 -29.41
N VAL A 31 12.04 -15.40 -30.63
CA VAL A 31 11.88 -14.48 -31.77
C VAL A 31 10.74 -15.07 -32.60
N PRO A 32 9.63 -14.36 -32.86
CA PRO A 32 8.69 -14.80 -33.89
C PRO A 32 9.49 -15.10 -35.16
N SER A 33 9.15 -16.13 -35.94
CA SER A 33 9.87 -16.52 -37.17
C SER A 33 9.85 -15.46 -38.29
N GLU A 34 9.59 -14.20 -37.94
CA GLU A 34 9.19 -13.10 -38.79
C GLU A 34 10.21 -11.97 -38.65
N GLY A 35 10.51 -11.29 -39.76
CA GLY A 35 11.66 -10.38 -39.89
C GLY A 35 11.77 -9.25 -38.86
N LEU A 36 12.92 -8.57 -38.86
CA LEU A 36 13.32 -7.53 -37.89
C LEU A 36 12.21 -6.56 -37.43
N ASN A 37 11.33 -6.12 -38.34
CA ASN A 37 10.24 -5.21 -38.00
C ASN A 37 9.24 -5.83 -37.03
N ASN A 38 8.89 -7.11 -37.20
CA ASN A 38 7.94 -7.79 -36.33
C ASN A 38 8.55 -8.03 -34.94
N LEU A 39 9.86 -8.34 -34.86
CA LEU A 39 10.58 -8.41 -33.59
C LEU A 39 10.59 -7.05 -32.87
N LEU A 40 10.85 -5.97 -33.61
CA LEU A 40 10.83 -4.62 -33.05
C LEU A 40 9.44 -4.26 -32.49
N ASP A 41 8.38 -4.50 -33.27
CA ASP A 41 7.00 -4.26 -32.85
C ASP A 41 6.61 -5.13 -31.65
N HIS A 42 7.06 -6.38 -31.61
CA HIS A 42 6.87 -7.29 -30.49
C HIS A 42 7.52 -6.75 -29.21
N LEU A 43 8.81 -6.39 -29.27
CA LEU A 43 9.54 -5.82 -28.13
C LEU A 43 8.91 -4.52 -27.61
N ALA A 44 8.46 -3.64 -28.51
CA ALA A 44 7.84 -2.38 -28.12
C ALA A 44 6.43 -2.60 -27.52
N LYS A 45 5.61 -3.49 -28.07
CA LYS A 45 4.32 -3.87 -27.48
C LYS A 45 4.49 -4.46 -26.08
N GLU A 46 5.52 -5.28 -25.88
CA GLU A 46 5.83 -5.84 -24.57
C GLU A 46 6.32 -4.79 -23.58
N ALA A 47 7.20 -3.88 -24.01
CA ALA A 47 7.68 -2.80 -23.17
C ALA A 47 6.57 -1.82 -22.78
N GLN A 48 5.52 -1.68 -23.60
CA GLN A 48 4.38 -0.80 -23.34
C GLN A 48 3.21 -1.51 -22.65
N ASN A 49 3.31 -2.81 -22.37
CA ASN A 49 2.23 -3.51 -21.69
C ASN A 49 2.07 -3.01 -20.24
N GLY A 50 0.85 -3.06 -19.70
CA GLY A 50 0.57 -2.59 -18.34
C GLY A 50 1.25 -3.38 -17.21
N ALA A 51 2.00 -4.44 -17.56
CA ALA A 51 2.77 -5.27 -16.65
C ALA A 51 4.29 -5.08 -16.80
N PHE A 52 4.74 -4.06 -17.54
CA PHE A 52 6.14 -3.69 -17.72
C PHE A 52 7.05 -4.85 -18.16
N GLY A 53 6.54 -5.72 -19.06
CA GLY A 53 7.27 -6.88 -19.59
C GLY A 53 7.05 -8.20 -18.83
N ALA A 54 6.37 -8.19 -17.68
CA ALA A 54 6.05 -9.42 -16.96
C ALA A 54 5.06 -10.29 -17.77
N LEU A 55 5.16 -11.62 -17.65
CA LEU A 55 4.17 -12.53 -18.23
C LEU A 55 2.77 -12.22 -17.66
N PRO A 56 1.71 -12.24 -18.48
CA PRO A 56 0.34 -12.04 -18.02
C PRO A 56 -0.04 -13.07 -16.96
N LEU A 57 -0.76 -12.64 -15.93
CA LEU A 57 -1.32 -13.51 -14.91
C LEU A 57 -2.84 -13.26 -14.87
N PRO A 58 -3.66 -14.18 -15.38
CA PRO A 58 -5.11 -14.08 -15.28
C PRO A 58 -5.55 -14.06 -13.82
N VAL A 59 -6.50 -13.18 -13.51
CA VAL A 59 -7.13 -13.14 -12.19
C VAL A 59 -8.40 -13.97 -12.25
N ASP A 60 -8.33 -15.21 -11.77
CA ASP A 60 -9.53 -16.03 -11.52
C ASP A 60 -10.32 -15.37 -10.39
N GLY A 61 -11.55 -14.91 -10.64
CA GLY A 61 -12.40 -14.24 -9.66
C GLY A 61 -13.30 -15.17 -8.83
N SER A 62 -13.24 -16.49 -9.07
CA SER A 62 -14.19 -17.47 -8.52
C SER A 62 -13.92 -17.88 -7.07
N HIS A 63 -12.75 -17.53 -6.51
CA HIS A 63 -12.39 -17.91 -5.15
C HIS A 63 -12.82 -16.86 -4.11
N PRO A 64 -12.98 -17.26 -2.82
CA PRO A 64 -13.19 -16.33 -1.71
C PRO A 64 -12.05 -15.33 -1.55
N LEU A 65 -12.32 -14.12 -1.04
CA LEU A 65 -11.32 -13.05 -0.89
C LEU A 65 -10.05 -13.46 -0.11
N SER A 66 -10.16 -14.38 0.86
CA SER A 66 -9.03 -14.89 1.66
C SER A 66 -8.05 -15.73 0.86
N GLN A 67 -8.40 -16.13 -0.37
CA GLN A 67 -7.55 -16.91 -1.25
C GLN A 67 -6.60 -16.05 -2.10
N TYR A 68 -6.61 -14.73 -1.92
CA TYR A 68 -5.79 -13.80 -2.69
C TYR A 68 -4.85 -13.00 -1.79
N TYR A 69 -3.66 -12.70 -2.30
CA TYR A 69 -2.88 -11.56 -1.83
C TYR A 69 -3.49 -10.26 -2.37
N ILE A 70 -3.40 -9.20 -1.58
CA ILE A 70 -4.09 -7.93 -1.81
C ILE A 70 -3.09 -6.78 -1.69
N SER A 71 -2.96 -5.97 -2.73
CA SER A 71 -2.05 -4.81 -2.71
C SER A 71 -2.55 -3.77 -1.70
N SER A 72 -1.75 -3.46 -0.68
CA SER A 72 -2.25 -2.80 0.54
C SER A 72 -1.37 -1.64 0.99
N SER A 73 -2.00 -0.55 1.42
CA SER A 73 -1.36 0.66 1.92
C SER A 73 -1.62 0.83 3.42
N HIS A 74 -0.59 1.24 4.15
CA HIS A 74 -0.60 1.61 5.56
C HIS A 74 -0.55 3.14 5.68
N ASN A 75 -1.37 3.70 6.56
CA ASN A 75 -1.53 5.15 6.78
C ASN A 75 -1.55 5.94 5.46
N THR A 76 -2.47 5.56 4.56
CA THR A 76 -2.51 6.02 3.17
C THR A 76 -2.55 7.53 3.01
N TYR A 77 -3.10 8.23 3.99
CA TYR A 77 -3.21 9.69 4.02
C TYR A 77 -1.87 10.42 4.19
N LEU A 78 -0.81 9.77 4.68
CA LEU A 78 0.48 10.40 4.93
C LEU A 78 1.30 10.56 3.64
N THR A 79 1.96 11.71 3.49
CA THR A 79 2.87 11.98 2.35
C THR A 79 4.36 11.85 2.67
N GLY A 80 4.71 11.52 3.92
CA GLY A 80 6.10 11.36 4.34
C GLY A 80 6.21 10.60 5.66
N ASN A 81 7.02 11.12 6.59
CA ASN A 81 7.21 10.52 7.92
C ASN A 81 5.92 10.45 8.75
N GLN A 82 5.91 9.58 9.76
CA GLN A 82 4.73 9.31 10.60
C GLN A 82 4.40 10.45 11.57
N LEU A 83 5.35 11.35 11.91
CA LEU A 83 5.19 12.27 13.04
C LEU A 83 4.82 13.72 12.65
N TRP A 84 5.17 14.16 11.44
CA TRP A 84 5.07 15.58 11.06
C TRP A 84 4.65 15.81 9.60
N SER A 85 4.46 14.75 8.81
CA SER A 85 4.04 14.92 7.41
C SER A 85 2.59 15.40 7.30
N LYS A 86 2.19 15.92 6.13
CA LYS A 86 0.83 16.41 5.93
C LYS A 86 -0.07 15.25 5.52
N GLY A 87 -1.31 15.22 6.02
CA GLY A 87 -2.37 14.44 5.41
C GLY A 87 -2.67 14.97 4.00
N SER A 88 -2.91 14.09 3.04
CA SER A 88 -3.25 14.49 1.67
C SER A 88 -4.18 13.51 0.97
N VAL A 89 -5.24 14.02 0.36
CA VAL A 89 -6.10 13.25 -0.56
C VAL A 89 -5.33 12.77 -1.79
N GLN A 90 -4.27 13.49 -2.18
CA GLN A 90 -3.43 13.11 -3.31
C GLN A 90 -2.73 11.76 -3.08
N ALA A 91 -2.40 11.43 -1.83
CA ALA A 91 -1.80 10.13 -1.49
C ALA A 91 -2.74 8.96 -1.81
N TYR A 92 -4.04 9.07 -1.50
CA TYR A 92 -5.06 8.09 -1.91
C TYR A 92 -5.14 7.95 -3.42
N LYS A 93 -5.18 9.07 -4.14
CA LYS A 93 -5.20 9.07 -5.61
C LYS A 93 -3.96 8.37 -6.20
N ASP A 94 -2.78 8.62 -5.64
CA ASP A 94 -1.54 8.04 -6.15
C ASP A 94 -1.48 6.52 -5.90
N VAL A 95 -1.80 6.04 -4.70
CA VAL A 95 -1.80 4.58 -4.44
C VAL A 95 -2.87 3.85 -5.26
N LEU A 96 -4.05 4.46 -5.46
CA LEU A 96 -5.11 3.87 -6.28
C LEU A 96 -4.70 3.80 -7.76
N LYS A 97 -4.00 4.82 -8.27
CA LYS A 97 -3.42 4.79 -9.64
C LYS A 97 -2.27 3.80 -9.81
N LEU A 98 -1.62 3.40 -8.72
CA LEU A 98 -0.62 2.33 -8.71
C LEU A 98 -1.23 0.94 -8.44
N GLY A 99 -2.57 0.84 -8.36
CA GLY A 99 -3.25 -0.44 -8.24
C GLY A 99 -3.46 -0.95 -6.82
N CYS A 100 -3.24 -0.13 -5.78
CA CYS A 100 -3.55 -0.49 -4.40
C CYS A 100 -5.05 -0.78 -4.22
N ARG A 101 -5.40 -1.85 -3.49
CA ARG A 101 -6.76 -2.39 -3.28
C ARG A 101 -7.18 -2.51 -1.81
N CYS A 102 -6.30 -2.14 -0.87
CA CYS A 102 -6.68 -1.92 0.52
C CYS A 102 -6.03 -0.60 1.00
N VAL A 103 -6.85 0.39 1.34
CA VAL A 103 -6.40 1.70 1.83
C VAL A 103 -6.83 1.91 3.28
N GLU A 104 -6.10 2.74 4.01
CA GLU A 104 -6.33 3.01 5.43
C GLU A 104 -6.72 4.47 5.66
N ILE A 105 -7.74 4.68 6.49
CA ILE A 105 -8.24 6.01 6.89
C ILE A 105 -8.29 6.06 8.42
N ASP A 106 -7.49 6.96 9.01
CA ASP A 106 -7.51 7.22 10.45
C ASP A 106 -8.41 8.43 10.75
N VAL A 107 -9.61 8.18 11.31
CA VAL A 107 -10.71 9.14 11.36
C VAL A 107 -10.90 9.68 12.78
N TRP A 108 -11.00 11.01 12.88
CA TRP A 108 -11.08 11.79 14.11
C TRP A 108 -12.22 12.81 14.05
N ASP A 109 -12.72 13.22 15.21
CA ASP A 109 -13.81 14.22 15.31
C ASP A 109 -13.41 15.55 14.65
N GLY A 110 -14.33 16.14 13.89
CA GLY A 110 -14.20 17.49 13.35
C GLY A 110 -14.25 18.56 14.44
N ASP A 111 -13.54 19.66 14.25
CA ASP A 111 -13.57 20.79 15.21
C ASP A 111 -14.98 21.37 15.30
N THR A 112 -15.51 21.52 16.52
CA THR A 112 -16.78 22.22 16.71
C THR A 112 -16.65 23.66 16.21
N PRO A 113 -17.70 24.23 15.59
CA PRO A 113 -17.68 25.63 15.21
C PRO A 113 -17.49 26.46 16.47
N SER A 114 -16.32 27.05 16.66
CA SER A 114 -16.10 27.97 17.76
C SER A 114 -16.92 29.22 17.49
N THR A 115 -17.93 29.49 18.33
CA THR A 115 -18.53 30.82 18.42
C THR A 115 -17.51 31.77 19.01
N SER A 116 -16.67 32.35 18.16
CA SER A 116 -15.89 33.56 18.42
C SER A 116 -15.85 34.38 17.12
N PRO A 117 -16.10 35.70 17.19
CA PRO A 117 -16.44 36.51 16.03
C PRO A 117 -15.24 36.72 15.12
N SER A 118 -15.54 36.82 13.82
CA SER A 118 -14.65 37.12 12.71
C SER A 118 -13.59 38.18 13.04
N SER A 119 -12.31 37.81 12.99
CA SER A 119 -11.28 38.77 12.59
C SER A 119 -11.15 38.68 11.08
N SER A 120 -11.66 39.71 10.41
CA SER A 120 -11.42 40.03 9.02
C SER A 120 -9.91 40.03 8.71
N ASP A 121 -9.47 39.12 7.84
CA ASP A 121 -8.18 39.23 7.18
C ASP A 121 -8.35 40.16 5.98
N ASP A 122 -7.92 41.41 6.17
CA ASP A 122 -7.77 42.40 5.10
C ASP A 122 -6.39 42.17 4.45
N GLU A 123 -6.39 41.81 3.16
CA GLU A 123 -5.21 41.79 2.32
C GLU A 123 -4.66 43.22 2.18
N THR A 124 -3.46 43.49 2.70
CA THR A 124 -2.63 44.56 2.15
C THR A 124 -1.16 44.15 2.04
N THR A 125 -0.71 44.12 0.80
CA THR A 125 0.69 44.07 0.37
C THR A 125 1.50 45.21 0.96
N ARG A 126 2.73 44.92 1.44
CA ARG A 126 3.90 45.81 1.28
C ARG A 126 5.21 45.08 1.57
N ALA A 127 6.03 44.96 0.54
CA ALA A 127 7.43 44.60 0.61
C ALA A 127 8.26 45.74 1.20
N VAL A 128 9.19 45.45 2.11
CA VAL A 128 10.47 46.16 2.25
C VAL A 128 11.54 45.18 2.74
N SER A 129 12.60 45.12 1.96
CA SER A 129 13.89 44.49 2.21
C SER A 129 14.70 45.16 3.32
N THR A 130 15.44 44.40 4.12
CA THR A 130 16.83 44.73 4.46
C THR A 130 17.59 43.50 4.95
N SER A 131 18.75 43.31 4.34
CA SER A 131 19.82 42.36 4.62
C SER A 131 20.51 42.59 5.98
N LYS A 132 20.96 41.51 6.64
CA LYS A 132 22.36 41.34 7.10
C LYS A 132 22.66 39.93 7.63
N SER A 133 23.81 39.44 7.19
CA SER A 133 24.70 38.37 7.69
C SER A 133 24.85 38.35 9.22
N ASP A 134 25.32 37.32 9.94
CA ASP A 134 26.31 36.28 9.65
C ASP A 134 26.37 35.25 10.82
N LYS A 135 26.92 34.06 10.54
CA LYS A 135 27.67 33.14 11.43
C LYS A 135 27.02 32.30 12.56
N SER A 136 26.98 30.99 12.25
CA SER A 136 27.74 29.87 12.86
C SER A 136 27.38 29.28 14.24
N GLN A 137 27.46 27.93 14.24
CA GLN A 137 27.79 26.96 15.30
C GLN A 137 26.66 26.17 15.99
N SER A 138 26.58 24.91 15.58
CA SER A 138 26.69 23.66 16.37
C SER A 138 26.10 23.60 17.80
N GLY A 139 25.39 22.51 18.08
CA GLY A 139 25.41 21.87 19.40
C GLY A 139 24.04 21.50 19.96
N GLU A 140 23.74 20.21 19.85
CA GLU A 140 23.09 19.36 20.85
C GLU A 140 21.75 19.72 21.51
N VAL A 141 20.88 18.73 21.33
CA VAL A 141 19.72 18.34 22.13
C VAL A 141 20.03 18.29 23.63
N SER A 142 19.21 18.92 24.47
CA SER A 142 18.56 18.30 25.64
C SER A 142 17.82 19.33 26.51
N LYS A 143 16.73 18.86 27.12
CA LYS A 143 15.99 19.47 28.25
C LYS A 143 15.24 20.77 27.96
N LEU A 144 13.92 20.68 27.93
CA LEU A 144 13.02 21.62 28.62
C LEU A 144 11.62 20.99 28.74
N GLU A 145 11.52 19.95 29.56
CA GLU A 145 10.31 19.70 30.32
C GLU A 145 10.42 20.45 31.66
N GLY A 146 9.35 21.14 32.02
CA GLY A 146 9.18 21.72 33.35
C GLY A 146 9.50 23.21 33.42
N ILE A 147 8.44 24.01 33.45
CA ILE A 147 8.19 25.18 34.32
C ILE A 147 7.12 26.00 33.59
N PHE A 148 5.85 25.87 33.97
CA PHE A 148 4.87 26.96 34.02
C PHE A 148 3.56 26.40 34.63
N LYS A 149 3.56 26.25 35.96
CA LYS A 149 2.34 26.07 36.76
C LYS A 149 2.51 26.91 38.03
N LYS A 150 1.49 27.71 38.36
CA LYS A 150 1.38 28.84 39.34
C LYS A 150 1.61 30.20 38.66
N LYS A 151 0.73 31.18 38.67
CA LYS A 151 -0.45 31.56 39.48
C LYS A 151 -1.33 32.47 38.61
N LEU A 152 -2.65 32.36 38.67
CA LEU A 152 -3.51 33.45 39.18
C LEU A 152 -4.96 32.95 39.26
N GLY A 153 -5.42 32.75 40.49
CA GLY A 153 -6.84 32.74 40.81
C GLY A 153 -7.25 34.14 41.26
N GLY A 154 -8.51 34.50 40.99
CA GLY A 154 -9.21 35.60 41.62
C GLY A 154 -9.58 36.74 40.67
N LEU A 155 -10.81 36.75 40.15
CA LEU A 155 -11.91 37.53 40.74
C LEU A 155 -13.19 37.30 39.93
N ARG A 156 -14.22 36.77 40.62
CA ARG A 156 -15.62 36.88 40.19
C ARG A 156 -16.05 38.34 40.31
N ARG A 157 -16.59 38.94 39.23
CA ARG A 157 -17.45 40.11 39.35
C ARG A 157 -18.71 39.92 38.50
N LYS A 158 -19.82 40.02 39.21
CA LYS A 158 -21.21 39.87 38.81
C LYS A 158 -21.62 41.11 37.99
N VAL A 159 -22.05 40.93 36.76
CA VAL A 159 -22.78 41.96 35.99
C VAL A 159 -24.04 41.31 35.42
N LYS A 160 -25.14 42.03 35.62
CA LYS A 160 -26.53 41.69 35.37
C LYS A 160 -26.95 42.42 34.09
N SER A 161 -27.54 41.72 33.13
CA SER A 161 -28.25 42.29 31.97
C SER A 161 -29.25 41.22 31.52
N GLN A 162 -30.50 41.33 31.95
CA GLN A 162 -31.63 41.98 31.25
C GLN A 162 -32.17 41.12 30.10
N GLU A 163 -33.33 40.53 30.40
CA GLU A 163 -34.27 39.87 29.49
C GLU A 163 -34.79 40.87 28.46
N LEU A 164 -34.89 40.43 27.21
CA LEU A 164 -35.76 41.02 26.19
C LEU A 164 -36.45 39.86 25.48
N ASP A 165 -37.77 39.84 25.64
CA ASP A 165 -38.74 39.04 24.90
C ASP A 165 -38.73 39.44 23.42
N ASP A 166 -38.82 38.47 22.51
CA ASP A 166 -39.42 38.72 21.20
C ASP A 166 -39.99 37.45 20.56
N ASP A 167 -40.94 37.71 19.67
CA ASP A 167 -42.24 37.08 19.55
C ASP A 167 -42.30 35.86 18.60
N SER A 168 -43.38 35.11 18.80
CA SER A 168 -43.89 33.97 18.06
C SER A 168 -44.09 34.16 16.55
N SER A 169 -43.84 33.10 15.77
CA SER A 169 -44.73 32.73 14.65
C SER A 169 -44.65 31.22 14.36
N ALA A 170 -45.79 30.56 14.55
CA ALA A 170 -46.02 29.16 14.27
C ALA A 170 -46.29 28.96 12.76
N GLY A 171 -45.55 28.06 12.13
CA GLY A 171 -45.85 27.51 10.81
C GLY A 171 -46.07 25.99 10.93
N GLU A 172 -47.24 25.54 10.51
CA GLU A 172 -47.73 24.16 10.62
C GLU A 172 -46.83 23.13 9.90
N ALA A 173 -46.54 22.01 10.56
CA ALA A 173 -45.83 20.87 9.99
C ALA A 173 -46.81 19.80 9.48
N LEU A 174 -46.65 19.38 8.22
CA LEU A 174 -47.31 18.22 7.62
C LEU A 174 -46.65 16.91 8.11
N PRO A 175 -47.38 15.78 8.21
CA PRO A 175 -46.89 14.57 8.88
C PRO A 175 -45.85 13.80 8.04
N GLU A 176 -44.75 13.41 8.70
CA GLU A 176 -43.64 12.61 8.12
C GLU A 176 -44.04 11.14 7.90
N GLN A 177 -43.56 10.59 6.77
CA GLN A 177 -43.65 9.15 6.42
C GLN A 177 -42.33 8.44 6.84
N PRO A 178 -42.36 7.30 7.53
CA PRO A 178 -41.15 6.62 7.99
C PRO A 178 -40.41 5.92 6.83
N GLY A 179 -39.10 6.17 6.67
CA GLY A 179 -38.22 5.37 5.82
C GLY A 179 -37.44 6.10 4.70
N LYS A 180 -37.48 7.43 4.63
CA LYS A 180 -36.54 8.21 3.79
C LYS A 180 -35.58 8.98 4.68
N ILE A 181 -34.28 8.78 4.48
CA ILE A 181 -33.24 9.66 5.03
C ILE A 181 -33.41 11.02 4.33
N THR A 182 -33.75 12.05 5.11
CA THR A 182 -33.92 13.42 4.61
C THR A 182 -32.54 14.02 4.31
N PRO A 183 -32.29 14.64 3.14
CA PRO A 183 -30.99 15.23 2.83
C PRO A 183 -30.59 16.36 3.80
N TRP A 184 -29.38 16.26 4.34
CA TRP A 184 -28.83 17.02 5.48
C TRP A 184 -28.73 18.55 5.33
N ARG A 185 -28.87 19.13 4.14
CA ARG A 185 -28.68 20.59 3.94
C ARG A 185 -29.76 21.47 4.60
N SER A 186 -30.71 20.85 5.30
CA SER A 186 -31.82 21.51 5.97
C SER A 186 -31.48 21.69 7.45
N GLN A 187 -30.78 22.77 7.78
CA GLN A 187 -30.68 23.32 9.16
C GLN A 187 -29.81 22.52 10.16
N HIS A 188 -28.47 22.74 10.16
CA HIS A 188 -27.56 22.91 11.34
C HIS A 188 -26.07 22.64 11.02
N ILE A 189 -25.21 23.43 11.67
CA ILE A 189 -23.74 23.50 11.52
C ILE A 189 -23.09 22.34 12.30
N ARG A 190 -23.07 21.13 11.76
CA ARG A 190 -22.29 20.01 12.33
C ARG A 190 -20.90 19.96 11.69
N SER A 191 -19.86 19.84 12.49
CA SER A 191 -18.50 19.63 12.01
C SER A 191 -18.37 18.25 11.38
N GLU A 192 -17.71 18.13 10.22
CA GLU A 192 -17.48 16.82 9.59
C GLU A 192 -16.23 16.14 10.13
N PRO A 193 -16.16 14.79 10.11
CA PRO A 193 -14.97 14.05 10.51
C PRO A 193 -13.75 14.42 9.67
N ARG A 194 -12.59 14.33 10.29
CA ARG A 194 -11.29 14.59 9.66
C ARG A 194 -10.39 13.37 9.71
N VAL A 195 -9.37 13.37 8.85
CA VAL A 195 -8.38 12.31 8.72
C VAL A 195 -7.00 12.88 9.02
N LEU A 196 -6.30 12.29 9.99
CA LEU A 196 -4.97 12.68 10.44
C LEU A 196 -4.32 11.54 11.20
N HIS A 197 -3.00 11.59 11.40
CA HIS A 197 -2.34 10.63 12.29
C HIS A 197 -2.44 11.13 13.73
N GLY A 198 -3.17 10.40 14.57
CA GLY A 198 -3.43 10.79 15.96
C GLY A 198 -2.19 11.21 16.75
N TYR A 199 -2.34 12.23 17.61
CA TYR A 199 -1.29 12.67 18.55
C TYR A 199 0.02 13.13 17.89
N THR A 200 -0.03 13.54 16.62
CA THR A 200 1.11 14.05 15.86
C THR A 200 0.83 15.41 15.23
N ALA A 201 1.85 16.07 14.68
CA ALA A 201 1.72 17.40 14.08
C ALA A 201 1.23 17.37 12.61
N THR A 202 0.51 16.32 12.22
CA THR A 202 0.04 16.15 10.83
C THR A 202 -1.14 17.08 10.52
N LYS A 203 -1.13 17.71 9.34
CA LYS A 203 -2.28 18.54 8.90
C LYS A 203 -3.45 17.65 8.50
N PRO A 204 -4.66 17.86 9.04
CA PRO A 204 -5.82 17.04 8.72
C PRO A 204 -6.34 17.27 7.30
N VAL A 205 -7.02 16.27 6.75
CA VAL A 205 -7.87 16.39 5.55
C VAL A 205 -9.30 15.98 5.88
N SER A 206 -10.29 16.49 5.14
CA SER A 206 -11.69 16.10 5.35
C SER A 206 -11.91 14.62 5.00
N PHE A 207 -12.68 13.91 5.83
CA PHE A 207 -13.11 12.55 5.54
C PHE A 207 -13.94 12.47 4.26
N ARG A 208 -14.80 13.48 4.00
CA ARG A 208 -15.58 13.58 2.76
C ARG A 208 -14.69 13.67 1.54
N SER A 209 -13.68 14.55 1.55
CA SER A 209 -12.75 14.69 0.41
C SER A 209 -11.95 13.41 0.15
N VAL A 210 -11.63 12.63 1.19
CA VAL A 210 -11.06 11.29 1.04
C VAL A 210 -12.05 10.34 0.35
N CYS A 211 -13.31 10.30 0.81
CA CYS A 211 -14.35 9.46 0.21
C CYS A 211 -14.65 9.82 -1.25
N GLU A 212 -14.69 11.10 -1.60
CA GLU A 212 -14.84 11.59 -2.97
C GLU A 212 -13.63 11.19 -3.85
N THR A 213 -12.43 11.29 -3.30
CA THR A 213 -11.22 10.85 -4.02
C THR A 213 -11.26 9.35 -4.27
N ILE A 214 -11.69 8.55 -3.29
CA ILE A 214 -11.87 7.11 -3.46
C ILE A 214 -12.91 6.83 -4.55
N ARG A 215 -14.08 7.50 -4.53
CA ARG A 215 -15.11 7.39 -5.57
C ARG A 215 -14.54 7.63 -6.97
N ASP A 216 -13.74 8.69 -7.12
CA ASP A 216 -13.25 9.13 -8.42
C ASP A 216 -12.11 8.26 -8.98
N TYR A 217 -11.34 7.59 -8.10
CA TYR A 217 -10.11 6.89 -8.49
C TYR A 217 -10.11 5.37 -8.24
N ALA A 218 -11.04 4.83 -7.45
CA ALA A 218 -11.09 3.41 -7.11
C ALA A 218 -11.03 2.51 -8.35
N TRP A 219 -11.70 2.90 -9.44
CA TRP A 219 -11.88 2.06 -10.62
C TRP A 219 -11.00 2.44 -11.83
N LYS A 220 -10.00 3.33 -11.66
CA LYS A 220 -9.23 3.86 -12.80
C LYS A 220 -8.25 2.86 -13.41
N VAL A 221 -7.74 1.93 -12.63
CA VAL A 221 -6.73 0.94 -13.06
C VAL A 221 -7.16 -0.51 -12.85
N SER A 222 -8.23 -0.72 -12.08
CA SER A 222 -8.77 -2.03 -11.76
C SER A 222 -10.23 -1.85 -11.35
N ASP A 223 -11.10 -2.74 -11.78
CA ASP A 223 -12.50 -2.81 -11.35
C ASP A 223 -12.73 -3.87 -10.27
N MET A 224 -11.68 -4.53 -9.81
CA MET A 224 -11.68 -5.44 -8.67
C MET A 224 -11.92 -4.67 -7.36
N PRO A 225 -12.53 -5.32 -6.34
CA PRO A 225 -13.00 -4.67 -5.12
C PRO A 225 -11.93 -3.87 -4.41
N LEU A 226 -12.35 -2.84 -3.67
CA LEU A 226 -11.50 -2.02 -2.82
C LEU A 226 -11.88 -2.22 -1.35
N ILE A 227 -10.91 -2.49 -0.49
CA ILE A 227 -11.10 -2.51 0.97
C ILE A 227 -10.69 -1.14 1.54
N VAL A 228 -11.57 -0.54 2.34
CA VAL A 228 -11.30 0.68 3.10
C VAL A 228 -11.23 0.31 4.59
N SER A 229 -10.02 0.29 5.14
CA SER A 229 -9.74 0.03 6.54
C SER A 229 -9.89 1.31 7.35
N LEU A 230 -10.91 1.37 8.20
CA LEU A 230 -11.16 2.50 9.08
C LEU A 230 -10.51 2.27 10.45
N GLU A 231 -9.69 3.23 10.88
CA GLU A 231 -9.31 3.39 12.28
C GLU A 231 -10.16 4.52 12.87
N ILE A 232 -10.96 4.19 13.89
CA ILE A 232 -12.03 5.07 14.39
C ILE A 232 -11.64 5.64 15.74
N HIS A 233 -11.53 6.97 15.80
CA HIS A 233 -11.38 7.74 17.05
C HIS A 233 -12.47 8.80 17.19
N THR A 234 -13.60 8.59 16.50
CA THR A 234 -14.73 9.52 16.49
C THR A 234 -15.79 9.21 17.56
N SER A 235 -16.50 10.25 17.99
CA SER A 235 -17.73 10.15 18.78
C SER A 235 -18.87 9.51 17.98
N HIS A 236 -19.92 9.05 18.67
CA HIS A 236 -21.05 8.38 18.00
C HIS A 236 -21.75 9.29 16.98
N GLU A 237 -21.91 10.59 17.26
CA GLU A 237 -22.50 11.55 16.32
C GLU A 237 -21.65 11.67 15.05
N GLN A 238 -20.34 11.76 15.20
CA GLN A 238 -19.41 11.83 14.08
C GLN A 238 -19.37 10.52 13.29
N GLN A 239 -19.53 9.37 13.95
CA GLN A 239 -19.69 8.07 13.25
C GLN A 239 -20.97 8.01 12.40
N GLU A 240 -22.09 8.60 12.83
CA GLU A 240 -23.29 8.69 11.97
C GLU A 240 -23.01 9.56 10.73
N ILE A 241 -22.33 10.70 10.92
CA ILE A 241 -21.92 11.56 9.79
C ILE A 241 -20.98 10.79 8.83
N MET A 242 -20.08 9.95 9.35
CA MET A 242 -19.24 9.09 8.50
C MET A 242 -20.10 8.15 7.65
N VAL A 243 -21.11 7.50 8.24
CA VAL A 243 -22.02 6.59 7.52
C VAL A 243 -22.77 7.33 6.43
N GLU A 244 -23.33 8.52 6.74
CA GLU A 244 -23.98 9.39 5.76
C GLU A 244 -23.06 9.76 4.59
N ILE A 245 -21.84 10.22 4.88
CA ILE A 245 -20.83 10.58 3.87
C ILE A 245 -20.50 9.36 2.98
N MET A 246 -20.29 8.18 3.57
CA MET A 246 -19.98 6.97 2.80
C MET A 246 -21.13 6.58 1.88
N HIS A 247 -22.38 6.65 2.35
CA HIS A 247 -23.56 6.42 1.51
C HIS A 247 -23.70 7.45 0.39
N GLU A 248 -23.49 8.74 0.68
CA GLU A 248 -23.56 9.83 -0.31
C GLU A 248 -22.46 9.70 -1.37
N CYS A 249 -21.21 9.48 -0.96
CA CYS A 249 -20.06 9.44 -1.85
C CYS A 249 -19.99 8.14 -2.66
N TRP A 250 -20.32 6.99 -2.06
CA TRP A 250 -20.09 5.69 -2.70
C TRP A 250 -21.36 5.07 -3.26
N GLY A 251 -22.55 5.39 -2.73
CA GLY A 251 -23.84 4.91 -3.24
C GLY A 251 -23.83 3.39 -3.49
N ASP A 252 -24.17 2.99 -4.71
CA ASP A 252 -24.21 1.58 -5.13
C ASP A 252 -22.84 0.88 -5.11
N HIS A 253 -21.72 1.61 -5.02
CA HIS A 253 -20.41 1.01 -4.84
C HIS A 253 -20.15 0.55 -3.41
N LEU A 254 -20.83 1.09 -2.39
CA LEU A 254 -20.66 0.62 -1.02
C LEU A 254 -21.21 -0.81 -0.88
N ALA A 255 -20.39 -1.73 -0.39
CA ALA A 255 -20.83 -3.07 -0.07
C ALA A 255 -21.73 -3.01 1.17
N VAL A 256 -23.01 -3.35 0.98
CA VAL A 256 -23.97 -3.48 2.08
C VAL A 256 -24.28 -4.97 2.24
N PRO A 257 -24.30 -5.51 3.46
CA PRO A 257 -24.71 -6.89 3.69
C PRO A 257 -26.17 -7.17 3.26
N PRO A 258 -26.52 -8.44 2.99
CA PRO A 258 -27.91 -8.88 2.91
C PRO A 258 -28.69 -8.56 4.19
N HIS A 259 -30.02 -8.51 4.11
CA HIS A 259 -30.89 -8.25 5.27
C HIS A 259 -30.70 -9.24 6.42
N GLU A 260 -30.29 -10.47 6.13
CA GLU A 260 -29.94 -11.51 7.11
C GLU A 260 -28.45 -11.82 7.04
N THR A 261 -27.70 -11.40 8.06
CA THR A 261 -26.29 -11.80 8.23
C THR A 261 -26.08 -12.45 9.57
N SER A 262 -25.29 -13.52 9.58
CA SER A 262 -24.87 -14.21 10.80
C SER A 262 -23.35 -14.20 10.94
N GLU A 263 -22.83 -14.71 12.06
CA GLU A 263 -21.40 -14.94 12.25
C GLU A 263 -20.83 -16.02 11.32
N ASN A 264 -21.70 -16.81 10.67
CA ASN A 264 -21.33 -17.82 9.69
C ASN A 264 -21.44 -17.32 8.25
N THR A 265 -21.61 -16.00 8.04
CA THR A 265 -21.63 -15.41 6.69
C THR A 265 -20.34 -15.77 5.97
N ALA A 266 -20.45 -16.45 4.83
CA ALA A 266 -19.28 -16.84 4.05
C ALA A 266 -18.59 -15.60 3.47
N LEU A 267 -17.27 -15.69 3.31
CA LEU A 267 -16.51 -14.65 2.64
C LEU A 267 -16.86 -14.67 1.13
N PRO A 268 -17.19 -13.51 0.53
CA PRO A 268 -17.62 -13.48 -0.85
C PRO A 268 -16.48 -13.81 -1.81
N THR A 269 -16.82 -14.18 -3.04
CA THR A 269 -15.82 -14.35 -4.09
C THR A 269 -15.35 -13.00 -4.62
N LEU A 270 -14.13 -12.96 -5.16
CA LEU A 270 -13.58 -11.74 -5.75
C LEU A 270 -14.49 -11.15 -6.83
N GLU A 271 -15.02 -12.00 -7.72
CA GLU A 271 -15.91 -11.60 -8.79
C GLU A 271 -17.22 -10.99 -8.27
N SER A 272 -17.81 -11.59 -7.23
CA SER A 272 -19.10 -11.13 -6.69
C SER A 272 -19.03 -9.71 -6.10
N MET A 273 -17.83 -9.25 -5.74
CA MET A 273 -17.58 -7.94 -5.14
C MET A 273 -17.03 -6.92 -6.17
N ARG A 274 -17.05 -7.24 -7.47
CA ARG A 274 -16.56 -6.33 -8.52
C ARG A 274 -17.20 -4.94 -8.40
N LYS A 275 -16.38 -3.89 -8.47
CA LYS A 275 -16.75 -2.49 -8.25
C LYS A 275 -17.47 -2.22 -6.91
N LYS A 276 -17.15 -2.99 -5.87
CA LYS A 276 -17.61 -2.76 -4.49
C LYS A 276 -16.50 -2.27 -3.58
N ILE A 277 -16.86 -1.37 -2.67
CA ILE A 277 -16.05 -0.84 -1.58
C ILE A 277 -16.47 -1.57 -0.31
N LEU A 278 -15.55 -2.36 0.26
CA LEU A 278 -15.74 -3.12 1.49
C LEU A 278 -15.18 -2.30 2.66
N VAL A 279 -15.98 -2.05 3.69
CA VAL A 279 -15.54 -1.31 4.88
C VAL A 279 -14.97 -2.29 5.89
N LYS A 280 -13.69 -2.16 6.26
CA LYS A 280 -13.12 -2.86 7.41
C LYS A 280 -13.25 -1.98 8.64
N VAL A 281 -13.99 -2.44 9.64
CA VAL A 281 -14.20 -1.75 10.92
C VAL A 281 -14.22 -2.75 12.09
N LYS A 282 -13.95 -2.27 13.30
CA LYS A 282 -13.93 -3.08 14.53
C LYS A 282 -15.29 -3.75 14.77
N TYR A 283 -15.25 -5.07 14.94
CA TYR A 283 -16.40 -5.88 15.35
C TYR A 283 -16.36 -6.10 16.87
N ALA A 284 -17.54 -6.07 17.49
CA ALA A 284 -17.74 -6.48 18.87
C ALA A 284 -18.86 -7.51 18.91
N THR A 285 -18.64 -8.65 19.58
CA THR A 285 -19.67 -9.68 19.74
C THR A 285 -20.83 -9.14 20.59
N PRO A 286 -22.08 -9.57 20.32
CA PRO A 286 -23.25 -9.13 21.09
C PRO A 286 -23.11 -9.37 22.60
N GLU A 287 -22.48 -10.47 23.02
CA GLU A 287 -22.24 -10.79 24.43
C GLU A 287 -21.22 -9.85 25.09
N ARG A 288 -20.11 -9.50 24.41
CA ARG A 288 -19.14 -8.49 24.90
C ARG A 288 -19.74 -7.08 24.92
N ALA A 289 -20.62 -6.77 23.97
CA ALA A 289 -21.34 -5.49 23.96
C ALA A 289 -22.32 -5.37 25.15
N ALA A 290 -22.92 -6.49 25.57
CA ALA A 290 -23.82 -6.57 26.72
C ALA A 290 -23.08 -6.58 28.08
N SER A 291 -21.95 -7.29 28.18
CA SER A 291 -21.15 -7.42 29.43
C SER A 291 -20.31 -6.18 29.75
N LYS A 292 -19.83 -5.42 28.75
CA LYS A 292 -19.12 -4.14 28.96
C LYS A 292 -20.03 -2.93 29.26
N LYS A 293 -21.24 -3.16 29.79
CA LYS A 293 -22.06 -2.10 30.41
C LYS A 293 -21.66 -1.83 31.87
N GLY A 294 -20.68 -2.55 32.44
CA GLY A 294 -20.33 -2.44 33.85
C GLY A 294 -18.85 -2.42 34.26
N GLU A 295 -17.87 -2.54 33.34
CA GLU A 295 -16.45 -2.62 33.73
C GLU A 295 -15.58 -1.70 32.86
N GLU A 296 -14.93 -0.74 33.52
CA GLU A 296 -13.84 0.07 32.97
C GLU A 296 -12.63 -0.85 32.76
N GLU A 297 -12.22 -1.05 31.50
CA GLU A 297 -11.03 -1.84 31.19
C GLU A 297 -9.77 -1.13 31.74
N SER A 298 -8.98 -1.87 32.52
CA SER A 298 -7.67 -1.46 32.99
C SER A 298 -6.67 -1.49 31.83
N GLU A 299 -6.28 -0.30 31.37
CA GLU A 299 -5.17 -0.10 30.44
C GLU A 299 -3.88 0.10 31.24
N ASP A 300 -2.92 -0.80 31.03
CA ASP A 300 -1.52 -0.56 31.39
C ASP A 300 -0.86 0.10 30.19
N GLU A 301 -0.77 1.43 30.19
CA GLU A 301 0.25 2.23 29.49
C GLU A 301 0.17 3.71 29.90
N SER A 302 1.33 4.37 29.84
CA SER A 302 1.69 5.67 30.44
C SER A 302 0.70 6.83 30.25
N GLN A 303 0.52 7.59 31.34
CA GLN A 303 -0.34 8.76 31.48
C GLN A 303 -0.02 9.89 30.49
N THR A 304 -0.82 10.02 29.42
CA THR A 304 -1.12 11.29 28.75
C THR A 304 -2.60 11.31 28.42
N GLN A 305 -3.29 12.45 28.66
CA GLN A 305 -4.76 12.56 28.58
C GLN A 305 -5.29 12.25 27.16
N GLN A 306 -5.65 10.99 26.90
CA GLN A 306 -6.32 10.56 25.67
C GLN A 306 -7.83 10.76 25.78
N ILE A 307 -8.44 11.32 24.72
CA ILE A 307 -9.91 11.34 24.55
C ILE A 307 -10.38 9.88 24.43
N LYS A 308 -11.33 9.44 25.26
CA LYS A 308 -11.87 8.07 25.26
C LYS A 308 -12.46 7.74 23.88
N LYS A 309 -11.93 6.71 23.19
CA LYS A 309 -12.46 6.21 21.91
C LYS A 309 -13.93 5.81 22.06
N GLY A 310 -14.80 6.32 21.18
CA GLY A 310 -16.21 5.93 21.14
C GLY A 310 -16.37 4.45 20.77
N LYS A 311 -17.41 3.78 21.29
CA LYS A 311 -17.77 2.43 20.81
C LYS A 311 -18.25 2.55 19.35
N ILE A 312 -18.08 1.49 18.56
CA ILE A 312 -18.59 1.47 17.17
C ILE A 312 -20.12 1.41 17.21
N ILE A 313 -20.77 2.35 16.53
CA ILE A 313 -22.23 2.38 16.40
C ILE A 313 -22.73 1.26 15.47
N GLU A 314 -23.99 0.86 15.66
CA GLU A 314 -24.57 -0.25 14.90
C GLU A 314 -24.57 0.02 13.38
N SER A 315 -24.96 1.23 12.95
CA SER A 315 -25.01 1.62 11.54
C SER A 315 -23.65 1.47 10.85
N LEU A 316 -22.57 1.94 11.50
CA LEU A 316 -21.20 1.78 11.02
C LEU A 316 -20.74 0.32 11.05
N GLY A 317 -21.04 -0.41 12.12
CA GLY A 317 -20.71 -1.83 12.25
C GLY A 317 -21.35 -2.72 11.18
N ARG A 318 -22.56 -2.37 10.72
CA ARG A 318 -23.28 -3.06 9.65
C ARG A 318 -22.60 -2.93 8.29
N LEU A 319 -21.80 -1.89 8.05
CA LEU A 319 -20.99 -1.79 6.84
C LEU A 319 -19.81 -2.79 6.82
N GLY A 320 -19.44 -3.31 8.00
CA GLY A 320 -18.25 -4.12 8.25
C GLY A 320 -18.34 -5.63 7.99
N VAL A 321 -19.43 -6.13 7.39
CA VAL A 321 -19.77 -7.57 7.48
C VAL A 321 -18.73 -8.50 6.87
N TYR A 322 -18.17 -8.17 5.71
CA TYR A 322 -17.24 -9.05 4.99
C TYR A 322 -15.77 -8.89 5.42
N THR A 323 -15.49 -7.87 6.24
CA THR A 323 -14.12 -7.49 6.63
C THR A 323 -14.09 -7.04 8.10
N ARG A 324 -14.56 -7.91 9.00
CA ARG A 324 -14.73 -7.62 10.43
C ARG A 324 -13.38 -7.57 11.12
N SER A 325 -12.98 -6.41 11.64
CA SER A 325 -11.72 -6.31 12.38
C SER A 325 -11.89 -6.86 13.81
N CYS A 326 -11.16 -7.92 14.13
CA CYS A 326 -11.18 -8.56 15.45
C CYS A 326 -9.83 -8.40 16.16
N HIS A 327 -9.84 -8.34 17.49
CA HIS A 327 -8.61 -8.38 18.26
C HIS A 327 -8.03 -9.81 18.25
N PHE A 328 -6.72 -9.94 18.08
CA PHE A 328 -6.04 -11.23 18.13
C PHE A 328 -5.47 -11.48 19.52
N SER A 329 -5.90 -12.58 20.13
CA SER A 329 -5.41 -13.12 21.40
C SER A 329 -4.91 -14.56 21.29
N GLY A 330 -5.21 -15.25 20.18
CA GLY A 330 -4.73 -16.59 19.86
C GLY A 330 -5.63 -17.27 18.83
N PHE A 331 -5.19 -18.42 18.29
CA PHE A 331 -5.95 -19.16 17.27
C PHE A 331 -7.14 -19.95 17.83
N GLU A 332 -7.18 -20.17 19.14
CA GLU A 332 -8.27 -20.92 19.79
C GLU A 332 -9.53 -20.07 20.02
N GLN A 333 -9.40 -18.74 19.96
CA GLN A 333 -10.48 -17.81 20.27
C GLN A 333 -11.69 -17.99 19.33
N PRO A 334 -12.93 -17.76 19.79
CA PRO A 334 -14.12 -17.93 18.96
C PRO A 334 -14.07 -17.12 17.67
N GLU A 335 -13.57 -15.88 17.72
CA GLU A 335 -13.50 -14.99 16.57
C GLU A 335 -12.59 -15.54 15.44
N ALA A 336 -11.63 -16.42 15.75
CA ALA A 336 -10.78 -17.06 14.75
C ALA A 336 -11.54 -18.04 13.83
N ARG A 337 -12.80 -18.36 14.15
CA ARG A 337 -13.68 -19.23 13.35
C ARG A 337 -14.71 -18.46 12.51
N ILE A 338 -14.78 -17.13 12.65
CA ILE A 338 -15.74 -16.30 11.89
C ILE A 338 -15.20 -16.11 10.47
N PRO A 339 -15.84 -16.56 9.38
CA PRO A 339 -15.24 -16.53 8.04
C PRO A 339 -14.82 -15.14 7.54
N THR A 340 -15.47 -14.08 8.03
CA THR A 340 -15.22 -12.69 7.63
C THR A 340 -14.32 -11.90 8.58
N HIS A 341 -13.73 -12.55 9.60
CA HIS A 341 -12.83 -11.86 10.50
C HIS A 341 -11.51 -11.50 9.80
N ILE A 342 -10.91 -10.41 10.29
CA ILE A 342 -9.57 -9.96 9.95
C ILE A 342 -8.82 -9.71 11.24
N PHE A 343 -7.72 -10.43 11.43
CA PHE A 343 -6.73 -10.08 12.46
C PHE A 343 -5.71 -9.10 11.89
N SER A 344 -5.36 -8.09 12.66
CA SER A 344 -4.32 -7.11 12.28
C SER A 344 -3.16 -7.18 13.27
N LEU A 345 -1.98 -7.58 12.80
CA LEU A 345 -0.77 -7.73 13.59
C LEU A 345 0.31 -6.76 13.10
N SER A 346 0.99 -6.07 14.03
CA SER A 346 2.22 -5.37 13.67
C SER A 346 3.30 -6.37 13.31
N GLU A 347 4.33 -5.96 12.55
CA GLU A 347 5.42 -6.85 12.13
C GLU A 347 6.02 -7.64 13.30
N ASN A 348 6.26 -7.01 14.45
CA ASN A 348 6.84 -7.67 15.63
C ASN A 348 5.89 -8.72 16.22
N LYS A 349 4.58 -8.42 16.29
CA LYS A 349 3.59 -9.37 16.82
C LYS A 349 3.41 -10.57 15.90
N PHE A 350 3.49 -10.33 14.58
CA PHE A 350 3.47 -11.40 13.59
C PHE A 350 4.68 -12.32 13.75
N ILE A 351 5.89 -11.74 13.84
CA ILE A 351 7.14 -12.51 14.00
C ILE A 351 7.11 -13.31 15.31
N ALA A 352 6.70 -12.70 16.42
CA ALA A 352 6.55 -13.41 17.70
C ALA A 352 5.51 -14.56 17.61
N SER A 353 4.40 -14.34 16.88
CA SER A 353 3.41 -15.40 16.63
C SER A 353 3.97 -16.50 15.74
N LEU A 354 4.87 -16.18 14.82
CA LEU A 354 5.52 -17.16 13.95
C LEU A 354 6.48 -18.05 14.77
N GLU A 355 7.27 -17.45 15.66
CA GLU A 355 8.18 -18.17 16.55
C GLU A 355 7.46 -19.19 17.45
N GLN A 356 6.22 -18.90 17.84
CA GLN A 356 5.46 -19.73 18.78
C GLN A 356 4.45 -20.66 18.10
N HIS A 357 3.85 -20.22 16.98
CA HIS A 357 2.65 -20.82 16.39
C HIS A 357 2.70 -20.81 14.85
N ALA A 358 3.85 -21.08 14.24
CA ALA A 358 4.04 -21.00 12.80
C ALA A 358 3.03 -21.83 11.98
N LYS A 359 2.76 -23.05 12.42
CA LYS A 359 1.85 -23.96 11.73
C LYS A 359 0.42 -23.44 11.78
N GLU A 360 -0.05 -23.06 12.97
CA GLU A 360 -1.39 -22.53 13.19
C GLU A 360 -1.60 -21.22 12.41
N LEU A 361 -0.58 -20.36 12.39
CA LEU A 361 -0.58 -19.11 11.62
C LEU A 361 -0.71 -19.37 10.12
N PHE A 362 0.08 -20.30 9.58
CA PHE A 362 0.01 -20.66 8.17
C PHE A 362 -1.35 -21.26 7.80
N GLU A 363 -1.83 -22.23 8.59
CA GLU A 363 -3.11 -22.90 8.35
C GLU A 363 -4.29 -21.92 8.46
N HIS A 364 -4.26 -21.00 9.43
CA HIS A 364 -5.26 -19.94 9.57
C HIS A 364 -5.33 -19.04 8.32
N ASN A 365 -4.17 -18.60 7.84
CA ASN A 365 -4.08 -17.74 6.66
C ASN A 365 -4.49 -18.44 5.35
N ARG A 366 -4.75 -19.76 5.34
CA ARG A 366 -5.32 -20.44 4.18
C ARG A 366 -6.76 -20.04 3.91
N ASP A 367 -7.53 -19.77 4.96
CA ASP A 367 -8.98 -19.57 4.89
C ASP A 367 -9.46 -18.22 5.38
N TYR A 368 -8.70 -17.56 6.25
CA TYR A 368 -9.09 -16.32 6.88
C TYR A 368 -8.14 -15.18 6.52
N LEU A 369 -8.67 -13.96 6.48
CA LEU A 369 -7.89 -12.78 6.14
C LEU A 369 -7.04 -12.35 7.34
N MET A 370 -5.77 -12.07 7.07
CA MET A 370 -4.86 -11.43 8.02
C MET A 370 -4.22 -10.19 7.41
N ARG A 371 -4.05 -9.17 8.25
CA ARG A 371 -3.31 -7.95 7.95
C ARG A 371 -2.02 -7.89 8.75
N ALA A 372 -0.90 -7.70 8.07
CA ALA A 372 0.37 -7.32 8.65
C ALA A 372 0.69 -5.86 8.31
N TYR A 373 1.30 -5.13 9.23
CA TYR A 373 1.65 -3.71 9.03
C TYR A 373 2.94 -3.30 9.75
N PRO A 374 3.61 -2.21 9.32
CA PRO A 374 4.87 -1.76 9.90
C PRO A 374 4.72 -1.40 11.38
N LYS A 375 5.74 -1.69 12.20
CA LYS A 375 5.74 -1.29 13.62
C LYS A 375 5.76 0.23 13.80
N GLY A 376 5.16 0.72 14.88
CA GLY A 376 5.11 2.16 15.21
C GLY A 376 6.48 2.83 15.39
N THR A 377 7.54 2.07 15.69
CA THR A 377 8.90 2.63 15.78
C THR A 377 9.51 2.99 14.41
N ARG A 378 8.86 2.63 13.29
CA ARG A 378 9.24 3.06 11.93
C ARG A 378 8.74 4.48 11.65
N VAL A 379 9.17 5.43 12.48
CA VAL A 379 8.77 6.84 12.41
C VAL A 379 9.17 7.53 11.10
N THR A 380 10.19 7.00 10.42
CA THR A 380 10.64 7.44 9.08
C THR A 380 9.82 6.85 7.93
N SER A 381 8.74 6.10 8.22
CA SER A 381 7.90 5.42 7.22
C SER A 381 8.64 4.34 6.41
N SER A 382 9.73 3.78 6.95
CA SER A 382 10.35 2.58 6.35
C SER A 382 9.39 1.39 6.32
N ASN A 383 9.65 0.42 5.44
CA ASN A 383 8.87 -0.81 5.34
C ASN A 383 9.64 -2.05 5.84
N LEU A 384 8.85 -3.02 6.32
CA LEU A 384 9.19 -4.43 6.41
C LEU A 384 9.47 -5.05 5.03
N ASP A 385 10.16 -6.19 4.99
CA ASP A 385 10.16 -7.06 3.81
C ASP A 385 8.81 -7.78 3.71
N PRO A 386 8.04 -7.61 2.60
CA PRO A 386 6.73 -8.24 2.48
C PRO A 386 6.79 -9.73 2.11
N ALA A 387 7.89 -10.21 1.52
CA ALA A 387 7.97 -11.56 0.97
C ALA A 387 7.78 -12.67 2.02
N PRO A 388 8.40 -12.60 3.21
CA PRO A 388 8.17 -13.60 4.25
C PRO A 388 6.71 -13.66 4.74
N PHE A 389 6.00 -12.54 4.75
CA PHE A 389 4.59 -12.50 5.16
C PHE A 389 3.70 -13.19 4.11
N TRP A 390 3.97 -12.96 2.81
CA TRP A 390 3.29 -13.70 1.74
C TRP A 390 3.60 -15.20 1.79
N ARG A 391 4.84 -15.60 2.12
CA ARG A 391 5.22 -17.02 2.33
C ARG A 391 4.52 -17.69 3.51
N HIS A 392 3.95 -16.90 4.42
CA HIS A 392 3.09 -17.38 5.50
C HIS A 392 1.58 -17.16 5.22
N GLY A 393 1.22 -16.85 3.98
CA GLY A 393 -0.17 -16.77 3.52
C GLY A 393 -0.89 -15.45 3.83
N VAL A 394 -0.22 -14.47 4.44
CA VAL A 394 -0.84 -13.17 4.80
C VAL A 394 -1.30 -12.44 3.55
N GLN A 395 -2.58 -12.09 3.50
CA GLN A 395 -3.21 -11.48 2.33
C GLN A 395 -2.99 -9.97 2.25
N ILE A 396 -3.12 -9.27 3.38
CA ILE A 396 -3.06 -7.82 3.47
C ILE A 396 -1.73 -7.42 4.12
N VAL A 397 -0.65 -7.41 3.34
CA VAL A 397 0.65 -6.88 3.79
C VAL A 397 0.67 -5.39 3.49
N ALA A 398 0.27 -4.57 4.47
CA ALA A 398 0.17 -3.12 4.30
C ALA A 398 1.55 -2.47 4.37
N LEU A 399 1.89 -1.67 3.37
CA LEU A 399 3.17 -0.97 3.27
C LEU A 399 2.96 0.55 3.32
N ASN A 400 3.97 1.30 3.74
CA ASN A 400 4.09 2.75 3.60
C ASN A 400 4.44 3.06 2.13
N TRP A 401 3.61 3.85 1.43
CA TRP A 401 3.74 4.11 -0.03
C TRP A 401 4.45 5.43 -0.37
N GLN A 402 4.92 6.17 0.64
CA GLN A 402 5.41 7.53 0.47
C GLN A 402 6.75 7.59 -0.27
N ASP A 403 7.60 6.58 -0.07
CA ASP A 403 8.93 6.50 -0.67
C ASP A 403 9.14 5.11 -1.30
N ILE A 404 9.54 5.08 -2.58
CA ILE A 404 9.80 3.83 -3.31
C ILE A 404 11.07 3.16 -2.80
N ASP A 405 10.86 2.16 -1.96
CA ASP A 405 11.88 1.29 -1.41
C ASP A 405 11.82 -0.12 -2.01
N GLU A 406 12.66 -1.00 -1.49
CA GLU A 406 12.65 -2.42 -1.86
C GLU A 406 11.28 -3.09 -1.71
N ALA A 407 10.59 -2.87 -0.60
CA ALA A 407 9.30 -3.49 -0.32
C ALA A 407 8.25 -3.09 -1.36
N LEU A 408 8.21 -1.81 -1.75
CA LEU A 408 7.31 -1.34 -2.80
C LEU A 408 7.71 -1.83 -4.19
N MET A 409 9.00 -2.04 -4.48
CA MET A 409 9.44 -2.68 -5.73
C MET A 409 8.99 -4.15 -5.79
N LEU A 410 9.06 -4.88 -4.68
CA LEU A 410 8.54 -6.26 -4.58
C LEU A 410 7.02 -6.29 -4.68
N ASN A 411 6.31 -5.37 -4.03
CA ASN A 411 4.86 -5.22 -4.13
C ASN A 411 4.43 -4.90 -5.57
N ASP A 412 5.14 -4.01 -6.26
CA ASP A 412 4.88 -3.71 -7.66
C ASP A 412 5.02 -4.97 -8.54
N ALA A 413 6.09 -5.75 -8.35
CA ALA A 413 6.30 -7.02 -9.06
C ALA A 413 5.23 -8.08 -8.72
N MET A 414 4.83 -8.15 -7.44
CA MET A 414 3.81 -9.08 -6.95
C MET A 414 2.49 -8.87 -7.68
N PHE A 415 2.06 -7.61 -7.83
CA PHE A 415 0.75 -7.24 -8.33
C PHE A 415 0.73 -6.74 -9.79
N ALA A 416 1.86 -6.73 -10.50
CA ALA A 416 1.99 -6.21 -11.86
C ALA A 416 0.91 -6.76 -12.80
N GLY A 417 0.07 -5.90 -13.39
CA GLY A 417 -0.97 -6.32 -14.35
C GLY A 417 -2.11 -7.17 -13.79
N THR A 418 -2.27 -7.29 -12.47
CA THR A 418 -3.32 -8.11 -11.82
C THR A 418 -4.46 -7.27 -11.22
N GLY A 419 -4.41 -5.96 -11.38
CA GLY A 419 -5.39 -5.06 -10.76
C GLY A 419 -5.36 -5.07 -9.22
N GLY A 420 -4.24 -5.50 -8.62
CA GLY A 420 -3.99 -5.49 -7.18
C GLY A 420 -4.44 -6.75 -6.42
N TRP A 421 -4.85 -7.80 -7.13
CA TRP A 421 -5.32 -9.06 -6.56
C TRP A 421 -4.61 -10.24 -7.21
N VAL A 422 -3.94 -11.07 -6.41
CA VAL A 422 -3.16 -12.23 -6.88
C VAL A 422 -3.64 -13.47 -6.16
N LEU A 423 -4.10 -14.48 -6.89
CA LEU A 423 -4.49 -15.75 -6.28
C LEU A 423 -3.27 -16.42 -5.61
N LYS A 424 -3.43 -16.87 -4.37
CA LYS A 424 -2.39 -17.59 -3.65
C LYS A 424 -2.03 -18.91 -4.37
N PRO A 425 -0.78 -19.39 -4.27
CA PRO A 425 -0.41 -20.71 -4.78
C PRO A 425 -1.33 -21.80 -4.21
N GLU A 426 -1.56 -22.89 -4.94
CA GLU A 426 -2.50 -23.95 -4.55
C GLU A 426 -2.25 -24.50 -3.14
N ALA A 427 -0.98 -24.71 -2.78
CA ALA A 427 -0.57 -25.18 -1.47
C ALA A 427 -0.92 -24.22 -0.31
N TYR A 428 -1.31 -22.98 -0.61
CA TYR A 428 -1.63 -21.91 0.36
C TYR A 428 -3.15 -21.69 0.48
N ARG A 429 -3.96 -22.56 -0.14
CA ARG A 429 -5.43 -22.47 -0.22
C ARG A 429 -6.07 -23.74 0.30
N SER A 430 -7.07 -23.68 1.17
CA SER A 430 -7.69 -24.92 1.68
C SER A 430 -8.55 -25.66 0.66
N ALA A 431 -9.06 -24.95 -0.36
CA ALA A 431 -9.85 -25.53 -1.45
C ALA A 431 -9.07 -26.53 -2.34
N GLY A 432 -7.74 -26.56 -2.27
CA GLY A 432 -6.87 -27.55 -2.96
C GLY A 432 -6.78 -28.90 -2.26
N GLY A 433 -7.68 -29.20 -1.32
CA GLY A 433 -7.75 -30.50 -0.65
C GLY A 433 -6.62 -30.77 0.34
N GLY A 434 -6.26 -29.81 1.20
CA GLY A 434 -5.45 -30.00 2.43
C GLY A 434 -4.08 -30.71 2.33
N GLY A 435 -3.67 -31.17 1.15
CA GLY A 435 -2.51 -32.04 0.94
C GLY A 435 -1.60 -31.60 -0.20
N ALA A 436 -1.95 -30.51 -0.91
CA ALA A 436 -1.05 -29.89 -1.88
C ALA A 436 0.19 -29.33 -1.17
N LYS A 437 1.34 -29.96 -1.42
CA LYS A 437 2.62 -29.51 -0.88
C LYS A 437 3.11 -28.29 -1.65
N VAL A 438 3.80 -27.38 -0.96
CA VAL A 438 4.48 -26.24 -1.59
C VAL A 438 5.46 -26.78 -2.62
N ARG A 439 5.25 -26.46 -3.90
CA ARG A 439 6.14 -26.87 -4.98
C ARG A 439 7.40 -26.03 -4.92
N ARG A 440 8.51 -26.69 -4.58
CA ARG A 440 9.85 -26.09 -4.58
C ARG A 440 10.61 -26.58 -5.79
N VAL A 441 11.36 -25.67 -6.41
CA VAL A 441 12.09 -25.91 -7.66
C VAL A 441 13.47 -25.29 -7.60
N ASP A 442 14.35 -25.74 -8.45
CA ASP A 442 15.69 -25.19 -8.64
C ASP A 442 15.68 -24.15 -9.77
N LEU A 443 16.54 -23.14 -9.63
CA LEU A 443 16.67 -22.02 -10.55
C LEU A 443 18.11 -21.87 -11.04
N ASP A 444 18.25 -21.80 -12.36
CA ASP A 444 19.36 -21.13 -13.01
C ASP A 444 18.85 -19.87 -13.72
N LEU A 445 19.36 -18.71 -13.31
CA LEU A 445 19.08 -17.43 -13.93
C LEU A 445 20.36 -16.84 -14.54
N SER A 446 20.22 -16.28 -15.74
CA SER A 446 21.28 -15.54 -16.41
C SER A 446 20.66 -14.33 -17.08
N ILE A 447 21.12 -13.13 -16.72
CA ILE A 447 20.68 -11.87 -17.32
C ILE A 447 21.87 -11.24 -18.00
N LYS A 448 21.92 -11.38 -19.34
CA LYS A 448 22.95 -10.78 -20.17
C LYS A 448 22.54 -9.35 -20.53
N LEU A 449 23.24 -8.38 -19.96
CA LEU A 449 23.02 -6.95 -20.19
C LEU A 449 23.59 -6.56 -21.55
N LEU A 450 22.75 -6.02 -22.45
CA LEU A 450 23.18 -5.59 -23.77
C LEU A 450 23.47 -4.09 -23.77
N ALA A 451 22.44 -3.27 -23.58
CA ALA A 451 22.55 -1.81 -23.53
C ALA A 451 21.36 -1.21 -22.80
N ALA A 452 21.45 0.07 -22.43
CA ALA A 452 20.30 0.84 -21.97
C ALA A 452 20.21 2.18 -22.73
N GLN A 453 19.06 2.85 -22.63
CA GLN A 453 18.87 4.16 -23.21
C GLN A 453 17.99 5.07 -22.36
N GLY A 454 18.21 6.37 -22.49
CA GLY A 454 17.39 7.41 -21.86
C GLY A 454 17.54 7.49 -20.35
N LEU A 455 18.70 7.09 -19.79
CA LEU A 455 18.91 7.03 -18.35
C LEU A 455 19.10 8.40 -17.69
N ALA A 456 19.50 9.41 -18.45
CA ALA A 456 19.72 10.77 -17.98
C ALA A 456 19.41 11.77 -19.10
N PRO A 457 19.21 13.06 -18.78
CA PRO A 457 19.11 14.14 -19.77
C PRO A 457 20.33 14.21 -20.70
N HIS A 458 20.16 14.85 -21.86
CA HIS A 458 21.13 14.79 -22.97
C HIS A 458 22.54 15.33 -22.63
N ASP A 459 22.65 16.20 -21.64
CA ASP A 459 23.92 16.84 -21.26
C ASP A 459 24.66 16.09 -20.14
N GLU A 460 24.04 15.04 -19.58
CA GLU A 460 24.60 14.28 -18.46
C GLU A 460 25.27 12.98 -18.94
N LYS A 461 26.35 12.61 -18.24
CA LYS A 461 27.12 11.38 -18.50
C LYS A 461 27.29 10.59 -17.20
N PRO A 462 26.21 9.96 -16.71
CA PRO A 462 26.26 9.17 -15.48
C PRO A 462 27.26 8.02 -15.63
N LYS A 463 27.85 7.59 -14.52
CA LYS A 463 28.67 6.38 -14.40
C LYS A 463 27.75 5.22 -14.06
N VAL A 464 27.17 4.61 -15.08
CA VAL A 464 26.07 3.66 -14.91
C VAL A 464 26.55 2.26 -14.55
N TYR A 465 25.91 1.63 -13.56
CA TYR A 465 25.99 0.19 -13.34
C TYR A 465 24.62 -0.42 -13.04
N VAL A 466 24.50 -1.74 -13.16
CA VAL A 466 23.27 -2.48 -12.84
C VAL A 466 23.51 -3.37 -11.63
N LYS A 467 22.73 -3.19 -10.57
CA LYS A 467 22.63 -4.11 -9.43
C LYS A 467 21.48 -5.08 -9.69
N CYS A 468 21.72 -6.38 -9.60
CA CYS A 468 20.70 -7.41 -9.70
C CYS A 468 20.64 -8.20 -8.40
N GLU A 469 19.46 -8.35 -7.83
CA GLU A 469 19.24 -9.03 -6.55
C GLU A 469 18.13 -10.07 -6.69
N LEU A 470 18.35 -11.26 -6.12
CA LEU A 470 17.30 -12.27 -5.97
C LEU A 470 16.75 -12.24 -4.55
N HIS A 471 15.43 -12.12 -4.46
CA HIS A 471 14.67 -12.21 -3.22
C HIS A 471 13.96 -13.56 -3.18
N ILE A 472 14.60 -14.52 -2.51
CA ILE A 472 14.12 -15.88 -2.32
C ILE A 472 13.89 -16.15 -0.83
N GLU A 473 13.33 -17.30 -0.52
CA GLU A 473 13.25 -17.78 0.86
C GLU A 473 14.64 -18.21 1.31
N SER A 474 15.04 -17.72 2.48
CA SER A 474 16.32 -18.04 3.08
C SER A 474 16.31 -19.40 3.77
N ASP A 475 17.50 -19.94 4.06
CA ASP A 475 17.60 -21.26 4.70
C ASP A 475 16.97 -21.28 6.10
N ILE A 476 17.04 -20.17 6.86
CA ILE A 476 16.35 -20.04 8.14
C ILE A 476 14.82 -20.10 7.97
N GLU A 477 14.28 -19.44 6.94
CA GLU A 477 12.85 -19.54 6.63
C GLU A 477 12.46 -20.96 6.22
N LYS A 478 13.27 -21.64 5.39
CA LYS A 478 13.01 -23.01 4.93
C LYS A 478 13.08 -24.03 6.07
N ASP A 479 14.12 -23.95 6.89
CA ASP A 479 14.46 -24.97 7.87
C ASP A 479 13.74 -24.76 9.20
N MET A 480 13.56 -23.50 9.60
CA MET A 480 13.00 -23.14 10.91
C MET A 480 11.62 -22.48 10.81
N GLY A 481 11.18 -22.05 9.62
CA GLY A 481 9.93 -21.31 9.45
C GLY A 481 9.96 -19.94 10.12
N LEU A 482 11.14 -19.35 10.33
CA LEU A 482 11.31 -18.06 11.02
C LEU A 482 11.71 -16.95 10.07
N ILE A 483 11.34 -15.72 10.41
CA ILE A 483 11.79 -14.52 9.67
C ILE A 483 13.14 -14.06 10.28
N PRO A 484 14.25 -14.09 9.51
CA PRO A 484 15.55 -13.67 10.00
C PRO A 484 15.59 -12.17 10.29
N GLU A 485 16.53 -11.76 11.14
CA GLU A 485 16.79 -10.36 11.52
C GLU A 485 15.53 -9.60 11.99
N GLY A 486 14.57 -10.27 12.61
CA GLY A 486 13.37 -9.63 13.15
C GLY A 486 12.55 -8.86 12.09
N GLY A 487 12.56 -9.33 10.83
CA GLY A 487 11.81 -8.71 9.74
C GLY A 487 12.39 -7.40 9.23
N HIS A 488 13.65 -7.11 9.54
CA HIS A 488 14.41 -6.08 8.85
C HIS A 488 14.63 -6.45 7.38
N ARG A 489 14.82 -5.42 6.52
CA ARG A 489 14.92 -5.62 5.08
C ARG A 489 16.11 -6.49 4.73
N LYS A 490 15.85 -7.60 4.06
CA LYS A 490 16.88 -8.41 3.43
C LYS A 490 17.13 -7.85 2.04
N GLU A 491 18.13 -6.97 1.90
CA GLU A 491 18.68 -6.77 0.55
C GLU A 491 19.05 -8.16 0.02
N GLY A 492 18.51 -8.56 -1.15
CA GLY A 492 18.42 -9.98 -1.54
C GLY A 492 19.72 -10.76 -1.31
N GLU A 493 19.66 -11.94 -0.68
CA GLU A 493 20.87 -12.68 -0.24
C GLU A 493 21.85 -12.95 -1.37
N LEU A 494 21.33 -13.10 -2.58
CA LEU A 494 22.11 -13.30 -3.78
C LEU A 494 22.10 -12.01 -4.62
N LYS A 495 23.27 -11.41 -4.79
CA LYS A 495 23.45 -10.16 -5.54
C LYS A 495 24.54 -10.30 -6.59
N GLN A 496 24.33 -9.62 -7.71
CA GLN A 496 25.31 -9.42 -8.76
C GLN A 496 25.36 -7.94 -9.11
N ARG A 497 26.52 -7.45 -9.56
CA ARG A 497 26.71 -6.07 -10.00
C ARG A 497 27.49 -6.08 -11.31
N SER A 498 27.02 -5.32 -12.30
CA SER A 498 27.76 -5.13 -13.54
C SER A 498 28.99 -4.24 -13.35
N ARG A 499 29.85 -4.19 -14.38
CA ARG A 499 30.84 -3.12 -14.51
C ARG A 499 30.15 -1.77 -14.70
N THR A 500 30.87 -0.72 -14.32
CA THR A 500 30.45 0.67 -14.51
C THR A 500 30.77 1.13 -15.94
N VAL A 501 29.80 1.73 -16.62
CA VAL A 501 29.91 2.26 -17.99
C VAL A 501 29.39 3.70 -18.03
N THR A 502 30.15 4.63 -18.61
CA THR A 502 29.75 6.04 -18.64
C THR A 502 28.80 6.34 -19.81
N GLY A 503 27.71 7.06 -19.52
CA GLY A 503 26.85 7.71 -20.51
C GLY A 503 25.36 7.45 -20.31
N GLN A 504 24.54 8.30 -20.92
CA GLN A 504 23.06 8.20 -20.89
C GLN A 504 22.48 6.98 -21.65
N ASN A 505 23.24 6.41 -22.59
CA ASN A 505 22.87 5.25 -23.40
C ASN A 505 24.00 4.19 -23.36
N PRO A 506 24.28 3.59 -22.18
CA PRO A 506 25.44 2.74 -21.99
C PRO A 506 25.32 1.43 -22.78
N ASP A 507 26.46 0.98 -23.32
CA ASP A 507 26.65 -0.36 -23.86
C ASP A 507 27.33 -1.23 -22.80
N PHE A 508 26.64 -2.25 -22.31
CA PHE A 508 27.16 -3.15 -21.28
C PHE A 508 28.03 -4.27 -21.87
N GLY A 509 28.13 -4.36 -23.20
CA GLY A 509 29.00 -5.29 -23.90
C GLY A 509 28.72 -6.76 -23.59
N GLN A 510 27.45 -7.12 -23.43
CA GLN A 510 27.00 -8.49 -23.18
C GLN A 510 27.49 -9.11 -21.85
N GLU A 511 27.76 -8.28 -20.84
CA GLU A 511 28.07 -8.76 -19.50
C GLU A 511 26.90 -9.56 -18.91
N SER A 512 27.20 -10.68 -18.24
CA SER A 512 26.19 -11.58 -17.68
C SER A 512 26.15 -11.48 -16.17
N LEU A 513 24.95 -11.33 -15.62
CA LEU A 513 24.67 -11.46 -14.19
C LEU A 513 24.02 -12.83 -13.96
N ASP A 514 24.79 -13.75 -13.38
CA ASP A 514 24.41 -15.16 -13.28
C ASP A 514 24.14 -15.60 -11.83
N PHE A 515 23.09 -16.37 -11.67
CA PHE A 515 22.74 -17.09 -10.45
C PHE A 515 22.52 -18.55 -10.83
N LYS A 516 23.40 -19.44 -10.36
CA LYS A 516 23.41 -20.86 -10.73
C LYS A 516 23.19 -21.74 -9.51
N GLY A 517 22.44 -22.83 -9.70
CA GLY A 517 22.18 -23.81 -8.63
C GLY A 517 21.43 -23.21 -7.44
N VAL A 518 20.47 -22.31 -7.69
CA VAL A 518 19.66 -21.75 -6.61
C VAL A 518 18.55 -22.74 -6.28
N HIS A 519 18.63 -23.38 -5.12
CA HIS A 519 17.76 -24.53 -4.80
C HIS A 519 16.50 -24.16 -3.99
N GLY A 520 15.44 -24.91 -4.27
CA GLY A 520 14.24 -24.97 -3.43
C GLY A 520 13.42 -23.68 -3.35
N ILE A 521 13.39 -22.89 -4.43
CA ILE A 521 12.61 -21.65 -4.50
C ILE A 521 11.11 -21.94 -4.72
N VAL A 522 10.27 -20.99 -4.35
CA VAL A 522 8.85 -20.93 -4.74
C VAL A 522 8.71 -19.79 -5.75
N PRO A 523 8.67 -20.05 -7.06
CA PRO A 523 8.75 -19.01 -8.10
C PRO A 523 7.69 -17.91 -7.97
N GLU A 524 6.48 -18.26 -7.54
CA GLU A 524 5.35 -17.36 -7.33
C GLU A 524 5.57 -16.37 -6.16
N LEU A 525 6.51 -16.67 -5.28
CA LEU A 525 6.86 -15.90 -4.07
C LEU A 525 8.36 -15.56 -4.02
N SER A 526 9.00 -15.57 -5.19
CA SER A 526 10.42 -15.25 -5.39
C SER A 526 10.56 -14.19 -6.47
N PHE A 527 11.51 -13.28 -6.30
CA PHE A 527 11.61 -12.10 -7.14
C PHE A 527 13.03 -11.86 -7.63
N VAL A 528 13.16 -11.29 -8.83
CA VAL A 528 14.40 -10.65 -9.29
C VAL A 528 14.19 -9.15 -9.37
N ARG A 529 15.15 -8.39 -8.86
CA ARG A 529 15.13 -6.93 -8.84
C ARG A 529 16.37 -6.39 -9.51
N LEU A 530 16.19 -5.51 -10.49
CA LEU A 530 17.27 -4.83 -11.20
C LEU A 530 17.18 -3.33 -10.92
N LYS A 531 18.28 -2.74 -10.46
CA LYS A 531 18.45 -1.30 -10.27
C LYS A 531 19.56 -0.80 -11.17
N VAL A 532 19.26 0.19 -11.99
CA VAL A 532 20.23 0.95 -12.76
C VAL A 532 20.62 2.17 -11.94
N MET A 533 21.90 2.25 -11.59
CA MET A 533 22.45 3.20 -10.64
C MET A 533 23.47 4.11 -11.31
N ASP A 534 23.61 5.34 -10.84
CA ASP A 534 24.74 6.23 -11.11
C ASP A 534 25.76 6.12 -9.97
N ASP A 535 27.00 5.73 -10.31
CA ASP A 535 28.15 5.60 -9.39
C ASP A 535 28.69 7.00 -9.09
N VAL A 536 28.18 7.61 -8.01
CA VAL A 536 28.50 8.99 -7.66
C VAL A 536 29.60 9.03 -6.63
N THR A 537 30.69 9.72 -6.96
CA THR A 537 31.83 9.87 -6.05
C THR A 537 31.45 10.80 -4.89
N LEU A 538 31.71 10.37 -3.64
CA LEU A 538 31.53 11.12 -2.37
C LEU A 538 30.09 11.27 -1.84
N ARG A 539 29.10 10.58 -2.41
CA ARG A 539 27.75 10.46 -1.83
C ARG A 539 27.12 9.11 -2.16
N GLU A 540 25.90 8.87 -1.69
CA GLU A 540 25.13 7.70 -2.09
C GLU A 540 24.79 7.72 -3.58
N ASP A 541 24.86 6.54 -4.20
CA ASP A 541 24.56 6.34 -5.62
C ASP A 541 23.10 6.68 -5.95
N ASP A 542 22.90 7.37 -7.07
CA ASP A 542 21.56 7.77 -7.49
C ASP A 542 20.86 6.63 -8.25
N LEU A 543 19.58 6.44 -7.98
CA LEU A 543 18.74 5.52 -8.73
C LEU A 543 18.31 6.16 -10.06
N LEU A 544 18.85 5.68 -11.17
CA LEU A 544 18.46 6.11 -12.53
C LEU A 544 17.18 5.42 -13.00
N GLY A 545 16.97 4.18 -12.59
CA GLY A 545 15.74 3.46 -12.85
C GLY A 545 15.77 2.03 -12.30
N TRP A 546 14.62 1.39 -12.21
CA TRP A 546 14.51 0.03 -11.70
C TRP A 546 13.41 -0.77 -12.40
N CYS A 547 13.50 -2.08 -12.28
CA CYS A 547 12.42 -3.01 -12.59
C CYS A 547 12.49 -4.20 -11.63
N CYS A 548 11.36 -4.85 -11.40
CA CYS A 548 11.28 -6.02 -10.54
C CYS A 548 10.24 -7.00 -11.10
N PHE A 549 10.55 -8.29 -11.05
CA PHE A 549 9.70 -9.35 -11.58
C PHE A 549 9.58 -10.48 -10.56
N ARG A 550 8.38 -11.04 -10.43
CA ARG A 550 8.24 -12.39 -9.89
C ARG A 550 8.91 -13.39 -10.83
N LEU A 551 9.58 -14.39 -10.29
CA LEU A 551 10.36 -15.34 -11.10
C LEU A 551 9.47 -16.21 -12.01
N ASP A 552 8.26 -16.58 -11.57
CA ASP A 552 7.28 -17.28 -12.42
C ASP A 552 6.77 -16.43 -13.59
N ARG A 553 7.00 -15.11 -13.54
CA ARG A 553 6.55 -14.14 -14.53
C ARG A 553 7.69 -13.50 -15.30
N LEU A 554 8.94 -13.88 -15.02
CA LEU A 554 10.11 -13.44 -15.75
C LEU A 554 10.22 -14.23 -17.05
N ARG A 555 10.18 -13.53 -18.18
CA ARG A 555 10.29 -14.15 -19.49
C ARG A 555 11.74 -14.58 -19.78
N SER A 556 11.91 -15.67 -20.52
CA SER A 556 13.18 -15.97 -21.19
C SER A 556 13.21 -15.36 -22.59
N GLY A 557 14.35 -14.79 -22.96
CA GLY A 557 14.61 -14.25 -24.28
C GLY A 557 15.08 -12.81 -24.31
N LEU A 558 15.18 -12.27 -25.53
CA LEU A 558 15.51 -10.88 -25.76
C LEU A 558 14.35 -10.01 -25.29
N GLN A 559 14.62 -9.06 -24.40
CA GLN A 559 13.60 -8.18 -23.81
C GLN A 559 14.05 -6.73 -23.83
N LEU A 560 13.11 -5.85 -24.20
CA LEU A 560 13.22 -4.42 -24.01
C LEU A 560 12.44 -4.06 -22.74
N ILE A 561 13.15 -3.86 -21.64
CA ILE A 561 12.59 -3.69 -20.31
C ILE A 561 12.41 -2.20 -20.01
N PRO A 562 11.18 -1.69 -19.88
CA PRO A 562 10.92 -0.33 -19.42
C PRO A 562 11.36 -0.17 -17.96
N LEU A 563 12.00 0.97 -17.65
CA LEU A 563 12.41 1.27 -16.28
C LEU A 563 11.42 2.20 -15.59
N LYS A 564 11.28 2.01 -14.29
CA LYS A 564 10.53 2.88 -13.39
C LYS A 564 11.48 3.83 -12.67
N GLY A 565 11.05 5.06 -12.45
CA GLY A 565 11.77 6.04 -11.63
C GLY A 565 11.50 5.85 -10.13
N SER A 566 12.03 6.75 -9.32
CA SER A 566 11.80 6.81 -7.87
C SER A 566 10.34 7.07 -7.46
N ASN A 567 9.46 7.40 -8.41
CA ASN A 567 8.02 7.58 -8.20
C ASN A 567 7.18 6.36 -8.64
N ALA A 568 7.83 5.22 -8.92
CA ALA A 568 7.24 3.98 -9.44
C ALA A 568 6.49 4.11 -10.79
N ARG A 569 6.67 5.23 -11.50
CA ARG A 569 6.13 5.43 -12.86
C ARG A 569 7.22 5.20 -13.89
N ALA A 570 6.80 4.87 -15.11
CA ALA A 570 7.71 4.80 -16.26
C ALA A 570 8.49 6.12 -16.37
N ASN A 571 9.82 6.05 -16.41
CA ASN A 571 10.67 7.24 -16.53
C ASN A 571 11.11 7.51 -17.99
N GLY A 572 10.66 6.69 -18.93
CA GLY A 572 11.04 6.78 -20.35
C GLY A 572 12.37 6.10 -20.71
N ALA A 573 13.09 5.57 -19.72
CA ALA A 573 14.31 4.80 -19.94
C ALA A 573 13.99 3.32 -20.21
N TYR A 574 14.88 2.67 -20.97
CA TYR A 574 14.76 1.25 -21.31
C TYR A 574 16.09 0.54 -21.15
N MET A 575 16.04 -0.72 -20.73
CA MET A 575 17.17 -1.64 -20.68
C MET A 575 16.92 -2.81 -21.63
N LEU A 576 17.85 -3.09 -22.53
CA LEU A 576 17.81 -4.26 -23.40
C LEU A 576 18.65 -5.37 -22.77
N ALA A 577 18.04 -6.53 -22.53
CA ALA A 577 18.69 -7.68 -21.94
C ALA A 577 18.28 -8.98 -22.63
N LEU A 578 19.19 -9.96 -22.65
CA LEU A 578 18.88 -11.34 -23.01
C LEU A 578 18.78 -12.16 -21.73
N VAL A 579 17.58 -12.57 -21.38
CA VAL A 579 17.28 -13.30 -20.14
C VAL A 579 17.20 -14.80 -20.43
N LYS A 580 17.85 -15.63 -19.62
CA LYS A 580 17.67 -17.09 -19.63
C LYS A 580 17.28 -17.53 -18.23
N VAL A 581 16.04 -18.00 -18.09
CA VAL A 581 15.49 -18.57 -16.86
C VAL A 581 15.28 -20.06 -17.10
N ALA A 582 15.91 -20.91 -16.31
CA ALA A 582 15.61 -22.33 -16.26
C ALA A 582 15.13 -22.68 -14.86
N ILE A 583 13.85 -23.07 -14.77
CA ILE A 583 13.22 -23.53 -13.54
C ILE A 583 13.07 -25.05 -13.69
N ASN A 584 13.82 -25.80 -12.89
CA ASN A 584 13.86 -27.25 -12.91
C ASN A 584 13.21 -27.77 -11.62
N GLY A 585 12.21 -28.63 -11.72
CA GLY A 585 11.53 -29.12 -10.53
C GLY A 585 10.59 -30.27 -10.78
#